data_AF-A0AA95KKL1-F1
#
_entry.id   AF-A0AA95KKL1-F1
#
_cell.length_a   1.000
_cell.length_b   1.000
_cell.length_c   1.000
_cell.angle_alpha   90.00
_cell.angle_beta   90.00
_cell.angle_gamma   90.00
#
_symmetry.space_group_name_H-M   'P 1'
#
loop_
_entity.id
_entity.type
_entity.pdbx_description
1 polymer ?
#
loop_
_entity_poly.entity_id
_entity_poly.type
_entity_poly.pdbx_seq_one_letter_code
_entity_poly.pdbx_strand_id
1 'polypeptide(L)'
;MKLKVLKALGLAALITTGSNALADEVWNSNVGRIVYADEIGPTAVFAYGPAEDPGVVYILGLAKVYQNRGTYDGYWAKKKAKVECTTERPGIFGEMTRYWGRYQIKFIDKSFPSRWEATWSYCDGAAEKVKIEATPAIGEAAAPVAEKK
;
A
#
# COMPACT_ATOMS: atom_id res chain seq x y z
N MET A 1 -50.27 -30.52 -33.82
CA MET A 1 -50.84 -29.62 -32.78
C MET A 1 -49.81 -29.47 -31.68
N LYS A 2 -49.28 -28.26 -31.46
CA LYS A 2 -48.28 -27.95 -30.42
C LYS A 2 -49.00 -27.63 -29.11
N LEU A 3 -48.56 -28.19 -27.99
CA LEU A 3 -48.94 -27.73 -26.65
C LEU A 3 -47.67 -27.53 -25.82
N LYS A 4 -47.36 -26.25 -25.54
CA LYS A 4 -46.33 -25.78 -24.60
C LYS A 4 -47.05 -25.15 -23.41
N VAL A 5 -46.83 -25.64 -22.19
CA VAL A 5 -47.11 -24.98 -20.89
C VAL A 5 -46.15 -25.63 -19.87
N LEU A 6 -45.12 -25.03 -19.23
CA LEU A 6 -44.87 -23.83 -18.38
C LEU A 6 -44.98 -24.06 -16.85
N LYS A 7 -43.87 -23.70 -16.14
CA LYS A 7 -43.65 -23.36 -14.70
C LYS A 7 -43.49 -24.54 -13.71
N ALA A 8 -42.63 -24.54 -12.69
CA ALA A 8 -41.91 -23.45 -11.99
C ALA A 8 -40.79 -23.94 -11.03
N LEU A 9 -39.86 -23.01 -10.73
CA LEU A 9 -39.15 -22.70 -9.47
C LEU A 9 -38.14 -23.68 -8.81
N GLY A 10 -36.94 -23.15 -8.50
CA GLY A 10 -35.96 -23.76 -7.60
C GLY A 10 -34.56 -23.14 -7.62
N LEU A 11 -34.44 -21.80 -7.66
CA LEU A 11 -33.16 -21.08 -7.64
C LEU A 11 -32.62 -21.03 -6.19
N ALA A 12 -31.59 -21.81 -5.85
CA ALA A 12 -30.83 -21.64 -4.61
C ALA A 12 -29.43 -21.12 -4.96
N ALA A 13 -29.33 -19.80 -5.05
CA ALA A 13 -28.06 -19.10 -5.15
C ALA A 13 -27.32 -19.21 -3.80
N LEU A 14 -26.23 -19.96 -3.75
CA LEU A 14 -25.25 -19.80 -2.68
C LEU A 14 -24.55 -18.46 -2.89
N ILE A 15 -24.95 -17.49 -2.07
CA ILE A 15 -24.25 -16.23 -1.89
C ILE A 15 -22.96 -16.57 -1.14
N THR A 16 -21.86 -16.78 -1.84
CA THR A 16 -20.54 -16.72 -1.23
C THR A 16 -20.28 -15.25 -0.91
N THR A 17 -20.54 -14.86 0.33
CA THR A 17 -20.15 -13.55 0.85
C THR A 17 -18.64 -13.39 0.70
N GLY A 18 -18.27 -12.42 -0.12
CA GLY A 18 -16.90 -12.08 -0.44
C GLY A 18 -16.09 -11.77 0.80
N SER A 19 -14.96 -12.45 0.93
CA SER A 19 -13.83 -11.93 1.69
C SER A 19 -13.19 -10.87 0.79
N ASN A 20 -13.60 -9.61 0.91
CA ASN A 20 -12.77 -8.51 0.44
C ASN A 20 -11.55 -8.53 1.36
N ALA A 21 -10.46 -9.16 0.93
CA ALA A 21 -9.18 -8.96 1.57
C ALA A 21 -8.80 -7.51 1.29
N LEU A 22 -8.63 -6.70 2.35
CA LEU A 22 -8.39 -5.25 2.31
C LEU A 22 -6.98 -4.93 1.76
N ALA A 23 -6.64 -5.39 0.56
CA ALA A 23 -5.63 -4.73 -0.26
C ALA A 23 -6.29 -3.49 -0.92
N ASP A 24 -6.87 -2.61 -0.09
CA ASP A 24 -7.93 -1.69 -0.52
C ASP A 24 -7.45 -0.30 -0.92
N GLU A 25 -6.15 -0.02 -0.82
CA GLU A 25 -5.59 1.21 -1.38
C GLU A 25 -4.30 0.98 -2.16
N VAL A 26 -4.34 1.45 -3.40
CA VAL A 26 -3.23 1.48 -4.33
C VAL A 26 -3.08 2.91 -4.79
N TRP A 27 -1.84 3.38 -4.89
CA TRP A 27 -1.52 4.69 -5.43
C TRP A 27 -0.51 4.60 -6.58
N ASN A 28 -0.74 5.43 -7.59
CA ASN A 28 0.26 5.82 -8.57
C ASN A 28 1.02 7.02 -8.00
N SER A 29 2.36 6.94 -7.94
CA SER A 29 3.21 8.01 -7.42
C SER A 29 4.37 8.34 -8.36
N ASN A 30 5.03 9.47 -8.12
CA ASN A 30 6.26 9.86 -8.81
C ASN A 30 7.47 8.94 -8.52
N VAL A 31 7.35 7.97 -7.60
CA VAL A 31 8.37 6.94 -7.32
C VAL A 31 7.89 5.51 -7.65
N GLY A 32 6.78 5.39 -8.37
CA GLY A 32 6.19 4.12 -8.77
C GLY A 32 4.92 3.77 -8.00
N ARG A 33 4.48 2.51 -8.12
CA ARG A 33 3.25 2.03 -7.48
C ARG A 33 3.50 1.76 -5.99
N ILE A 34 2.56 2.20 -5.16
CA ILE A 34 2.57 2.00 -3.71
C ILE A 34 1.25 1.34 -3.30
N VAL A 35 1.33 0.35 -2.42
CA VAL A 35 0.18 -0.47 -2.01
C VAL A 35 0.09 -0.50 -0.50
N TYR A 36 -1.10 -0.26 0.05
CA TYR A 36 -1.39 -0.59 1.45
C TYR A 36 -1.44 -2.11 1.57
N ALA A 37 -0.40 -2.70 2.15
CA ALA A 37 -0.15 -4.13 2.07
C ALA A 37 -0.59 -4.91 3.32
N ASP A 38 -0.38 -4.33 4.51
CA ASP A 38 -0.64 -5.02 5.78
C ASP A 38 -0.76 -4.04 6.96
N GLU A 39 -1.07 -4.57 8.15
CA GLU A 39 -1.10 -3.84 9.41
C GLU A 39 -0.44 -4.63 10.54
N ILE A 40 0.42 -3.98 11.33
CA ILE A 40 1.05 -4.55 12.53
C ILE A 40 0.69 -3.70 13.75
N GLY A 41 -0.29 -4.15 14.52
CA GLY A 41 -0.84 -3.37 15.64
C GLY A 41 -1.38 -2.02 15.14
N PRO A 42 -0.88 -0.87 15.64
CA PRO A 42 -1.27 0.46 15.16
C PRO A 42 -0.52 0.92 13.89
N THR A 43 0.36 0.09 13.32
CA THR A 43 1.25 0.48 12.22
C THR A 43 0.69 -0.01 10.89
N ALA A 44 0.48 0.91 9.94
CA ALA A 44 0.19 0.54 8.56
C ALA A 44 1.49 0.18 7.82
N VAL A 45 1.45 -0.83 6.96
CA VAL A 45 2.57 -1.29 6.15
C VAL A 45 2.28 -1.02 4.68
N PHE A 46 3.07 -0.15 4.05
CA PHE A 46 2.98 0.07 2.61
C PHE A 46 4.10 -0.70 1.90
N ALA A 47 3.79 -1.35 0.79
CA ALA A 47 4.77 -1.96 -0.11
C ALA A 47 5.01 -1.05 -1.33
N TYR A 48 6.26 -0.99 -1.79
CA TYR A 48 6.64 -0.24 -2.98
C TYR A 48 7.80 -0.91 -3.73
N GLY A 49 8.03 -0.50 -4.97
CA GLY A 49 9.07 -1.05 -5.83
C GLY A 49 8.67 -2.35 -6.53
N PRO A 50 9.50 -2.82 -7.49
CA PRO A 50 9.24 -4.06 -8.21
C PRO A 50 9.53 -5.30 -7.34
N ALA A 51 9.09 -6.49 -7.79
CA ALA A 51 9.24 -7.73 -7.02
C ALA A 51 10.71 -8.12 -6.78
N GLU A 52 11.60 -7.72 -7.68
CA GLU A 52 13.04 -8.01 -7.62
C GLU A 52 13.80 -7.06 -6.68
N ASP A 53 13.26 -5.87 -6.41
CA ASP A 53 13.79 -4.90 -5.45
C ASP A 53 12.67 -4.21 -4.67
N PRO A 54 11.97 -4.96 -3.80
CA PRO A 54 10.86 -4.43 -3.03
C PRO A 54 11.36 -3.53 -1.90
N GLY A 55 10.46 -2.70 -1.39
CA GLY A 55 10.64 -1.93 -0.17
C GLY A 55 9.35 -1.87 0.64
N VAL A 56 9.49 -1.54 1.91
CA VAL A 56 8.38 -1.35 2.83
C VAL A 56 8.44 0.01 3.51
N VAL A 57 7.28 0.56 3.86
CA VAL A 57 7.15 1.73 4.72
C VAL A 57 6.25 1.36 5.89
N TYR A 58 6.74 1.61 7.10
CA TYR A 58 5.99 1.42 8.34
C TYR A 58 5.53 2.78 8.85
N ILE A 59 4.22 2.96 9.00
CA ILE A 59 3.61 4.25 9.36
C ILE A 59 2.81 4.08 10.64
N LEU A 60 3.29 4.70 11.72
CA LEU A 60 2.71 4.52 13.06
C LEU A 60 1.40 5.31 13.21
N GLY A 61 0.38 4.66 13.76
CA GLY A 61 -0.91 5.27 14.07
C GLY A 61 -1.87 5.40 12.88
N LEU A 62 -1.47 4.90 11.71
CA LEU A 62 -2.29 4.94 10.49
C LEU A 62 -3.18 3.70 10.33
N ALA A 63 -2.84 2.57 10.96
CA ALA A 63 -3.63 1.35 10.83
C ALA A 63 -5.09 1.58 11.22
N LYS A 64 -6.01 1.07 10.41
CA LYS A 64 -7.47 1.17 10.59
C LYS A 64 -8.03 2.59 10.62
N VAL A 65 -7.26 3.60 10.22
CA VAL A 65 -7.74 5.00 10.12
C VAL A 65 -8.14 5.30 8.68
N TYR A 66 -9.44 5.25 8.40
CA TYR A 66 -9.98 5.44 7.04
C TYR A 66 -10.58 6.84 6.79
N GLN A 67 -10.76 7.64 7.84
CA GLN A 67 -11.38 8.96 7.77
C GLN A 67 -10.56 9.98 8.55
N ASN A 68 -10.63 11.25 8.13
CA ASN A 68 -9.93 12.36 8.77
C ASN A 68 -8.43 12.11 8.97
N ARG A 69 -7.80 11.43 8.00
CA ARG A 69 -6.36 11.15 8.04
C ARG A 69 -5.58 12.46 8.00
N GLY A 70 -4.62 12.57 8.90
CA GLY A 70 -3.76 13.74 9.05
C GLY A 70 -2.34 13.49 8.56
N THR A 71 -1.38 13.81 9.43
CA THR A 71 0.05 13.58 9.22
C THR A 71 0.51 12.47 10.15
N TYR A 72 1.34 11.56 9.64
CA TYR A 72 1.85 10.41 10.38
C TYR A 72 3.33 10.23 10.10
N ASP A 73 4.07 9.84 11.14
CA ASP A 73 5.48 9.51 11.05
C ASP A 73 5.70 8.02 10.84
N GLY A 74 6.84 7.69 10.27
CA GLY A 74 7.22 6.35 9.90
C GLY A 74 8.66 6.25 9.43
N TYR A 75 8.97 5.11 8.84
CA TYR A 75 10.25 4.90 8.17
C TYR A 75 10.08 3.96 6.97
N TRP A 76 10.91 4.17 5.95
CA TRP A 76 11.05 3.23 4.84
C TRP A 76 12.23 2.30 5.10
N ALA A 77 12.18 1.09 4.56
CA ALA A 77 13.26 0.10 4.66
C ALA A 77 13.35 -0.75 3.37
N LYS A 78 14.58 -1.13 3.00
CA LYS A 78 14.91 -1.99 1.85
C LYS A 78 16.03 -2.97 2.18
N LYS A 79 16.24 -3.97 1.31
CA LYS A 79 17.42 -4.84 1.39
C LYS A 79 18.72 -4.12 1.04
N LYS A 80 18.64 -3.14 0.14
CA LYS A 80 19.77 -2.30 -0.26
C LYS A 80 19.29 -0.92 -0.67
N ALA A 81 20.08 0.10 -0.37
CA ALA A 81 19.85 1.47 -0.79
C ALA A 81 21.19 2.21 -1.00
N LYS A 82 21.11 3.47 -1.43
CA LYS A 82 22.27 4.32 -1.67
C LYS A 82 23.12 4.56 -0.42
N VAL A 83 22.49 4.65 0.75
CA VAL A 83 23.14 4.95 2.03
C VAL A 83 22.83 3.84 3.01
N GLU A 84 23.88 3.34 3.66
CA GLU A 84 23.80 2.39 4.77
C GLU A 84 23.86 3.15 6.10
N CYS A 85 22.93 2.86 7.00
CA CYS A 85 22.83 3.48 8.31
C CYS A 85 23.69 2.74 9.35
N THR A 86 24.02 3.43 10.44
CA THR A 86 24.72 2.84 11.58
C THR A 86 23.83 1.95 12.46
N THR A 87 22.51 2.11 12.34
CA THR A 87 21.49 1.37 13.11
C THR A 87 20.62 0.53 12.20
N GLU A 88 19.99 -0.49 12.78
CA GLU A 88 19.11 -1.42 12.08
C GLU A 88 17.65 -1.18 12.43
N ARG A 89 16.78 -1.40 11.44
CA ARG A 89 15.33 -1.40 11.59
C ARG A 89 14.73 -2.65 10.94
N PRO A 90 13.56 -3.14 11.42
CA PRO A 90 12.80 -4.17 10.71
C PRO A 90 12.49 -3.70 9.28
N GLY A 91 12.85 -4.52 8.30
CA GLY A 91 12.56 -4.33 6.89
C GLY A 91 11.47 -5.27 6.42
N ILE A 92 11.56 -5.67 5.15
CA ILE A 92 10.58 -6.56 4.51
C ILE A 92 10.46 -7.86 5.32
N PHE A 93 9.22 -8.26 5.65
CA PHE A 93 8.91 -9.44 6.48
C PHE A 93 9.59 -9.45 7.86
N GLY A 94 9.99 -8.28 8.38
CA GLY A 94 10.66 -8.16 9.67
C GLY A 94 12.16 -8.44 9.65
N GLU A 95 12.76 -8.71 8.48
CA GLU A 95 14.21 -8.87 8.35
C GLU A 95 14.92 -7.57 8.70
N MET A 96 15.84 -7.59 9.67
CA MET A 96 16.58 -6.39 10.06
C MET A 96 17.45 -5.88 8.91
N THR A 97 17.46 -4.56 8.68
CA THR A 97 18.27 -3.92 7.64
C THR A 97 18.86 -2.60 8.12
N ARG A 98 20.05 -2.28 7.61
CA ARG A 98 20.71 -0.98 7.76
C ARG A 98 20.32 0.01 6.67
N TYR A 99 19.53 -0.40 5.69
CA TYR A 99 19.08 0.46 4.59
C TYR A 99 17.67 0.95 4.87
N TRP A 100 17.58 2.05 5.61
CA TRP A 100 16.32 2.66 6.02
C TRP A 100 16.43 4.19 6.07
N GLY A 101 15.31 4.86 6.29
CA GLY A 101 15.31 6.28 6.65
C GLY A 101 13.95 6.81 7.07
N ARG A 102 13.92 8.03 7.63
CA ARG A 102 12.66 8.62 8.12
C ARG A 102 11.68 8.88 6.99
N TYR A 103 10.39 8.78 7.31
CA TYR A 103 9.28 8.98 6.40
C TYR A 103 8.17 9.72 7.14
N GLN A 104 7.57 10.75 6.54
CA GLN A 104 6.39 11.41 7.09
C GLN A 104 5.39 11.62 5.97
N ILE A 105 4.20 11.05 6.14
CA ILE A 105 3.08 11.13 5.20
C ILE A 105 2.05 12.14 5.66
N LYS A 106 1.48 12.88 4.72
CA LYS A 106 0.37 13.80 4.94
C LYS A 106 -0.72 13.54 3.91
N PHE A 107 -1.90 13.18 4.39
CA PHE A 107 -3.09 13.02 3.57
C PHE A 107 -3.68 14.39 3.22
N ILE A 108 -4.01 14.57 1.95
CA ILE A 108 -4.46 15.84 1.38
C ILE A 108 -5.99 15.90 1.32
N ASP A 109 -6.62 14.77 1.01
CA ASP A 109 -8.06 14.68 0.83
C ASP A 109 -8.77 14.20 2.09
N LYS A 110 -9.99 14.70 2.32
CA LYS A 110 -10.88 14.24 3.39
C LYS A 110 -11.63 12.96 3.03
N SER A 111 -11.79 12.67 1.74
CA SER A 111 -12.48 11.50 1.21
C SER A 111 -11.52 10.35 0.95
N PHE A 112 -12.00 9.13 1.16
CA PHE A 112 -11.30 7.88 0.86
C PHE A 112 -11.67 7.38 -0.56
N PRO A 113 -10.72 6.82 -1.34
CA PRO A 113 -9.27 6.79 -1.10
C PRO A 113 -8.66 8.19 -1.28
N SER A 114 -7.59 8.48 -0.54
CA SER A 114 -7.06 9.85 -0.41
C SER A 114 -5.72 10.02 -1.14
N ARG A 115 -5.52 11.17 -1.79
CA ARG A 115 -4.17 11.60 -2.20
C ARG A 115 -3.33 11.92 -0.97
N TRP A 116 -2.03 11.77 -1.11
CA TRP A 116 -1.08 12.13 -0.06
C TRP A 116 0.26 12.58 -0.64
N GLU A 117 0.98 13.35 0.17
CA GLU A 117 2.38 13.69 -0.05
C GLU A 117 3.22 13.10 1.08
N ALA A 118 4.48 12.78 0.83
CA ALA A 118 5.41 12.36 1.87
C ALA A 118 6.79 12.98 1.72
N THR A 119 7.39 13.28 2.86
CA THR A 119 8.82 13.61 2.97
C THR A 119 9.58 12.38 3.45
N TRP A 120 10.83 12.25 3.02
CA TRP A 120 11.67 11.12 3.38
C TRP A 120 13.13 11.54 3.49
N SER A 121 13.95 10.74 4.14
CA SER A 121 15.39 10.95 4.29
C SER A 121 16.13 9.61 4.26
N TYR A 122 17.46 9.62 4.16
CA TYR A 122 18.28 8.46 4.51
C TYR A 122 18.64 8.51 6.00
N CYS A 123 18.47 7.37 6.69
CA CYS A 123 18.74 7.25 8.12
C CYS A 123 18.05 8.38 8.91
N ASP A 124 18.77 9.01 9.84
CA ASP A 124 18.36 10.21 10.57
C ASP A 124 18.82 11.52 9.91
N GLY A 125 19.12 11.48 8.62
CA GLY A 125 19.60 12.62 7.85
C GLY A 125 18.55 13.72 7.62
N ALA A 126 18.95 14.71 6.83
CA ALA A 126 18.05 15.75 6.35
C ALA A 126 17.03 15.15 5.35
N ALA A 127 15.85 15.77 5.29
CA ALA A 127 14.85 15.40 4.30
C ALA A 127 15.37 15.63 2.88
N GLU A 128 15.10 14.67 2.01
CA GLU A 128 15.37 14.78 0.59
C GLU A 128 14.51 15.88 -0.05
N LYS A 129 15.07 16.55 -1.07
CA LYS A 129 14.39 17.67 -1.73
C LYS A 129 13.13 17.23 -2.49
N VAL A 130 13.14 16.00 -2.99
CA VAL A 130 12.04 15.43 -3.78
C VAL A 130 11.06 14.75 -2.84
N LYS A 131 9.86 15.31 -2.76
CA LYS A 131 8.72 14.69 -2.08
C LYS A 131 8.17 13.52 -2.90
N ILE A 132 7.51 12.60 -2.22
CA ILE A 132 6.67 11.59 -2.86
C ILE A 132 5.26 12.14 -2.94
N GLU A 133 4.65 12.06 -4.11
CA GLU A 133 3.29 12.51 -4.37
C GLU A 133 2.50 11.34 -4.95
N ALA A 134 1.38 10.99 -4.33
CA ALA A 134 0.66 9.77 -4.64
C ALA A 134 -0.84 10.03 -4.82
N THR A 135 -1.37 9.49 -5.91
CA THR A 135 -2.79 9.59 -6.29
C THR A 135 -3.42 8.20 -6.32
N PRO A 136 -4.64 8.01 -5.76
CA PRO A 136 -5.32 6.72 -5.79
C PRO A 136 -5.45 6.17 -7.20
N ALA A 137 -5.10 4.89 -7.39
CA ALA A 137 -5.28 4.14 -8.62
C ALA A 137 -6.72 3.56 -8.67
N ILE A 138 -7.72 4.42 -8.91
CA ILE A 138 -9.12 4.01 -8.96
C ILE A 138 -9.43 3.41 -10.34
N GLY A 139 -9.94 2.17 -10.38
CA GLY A 139 -10.41 1.52 -11.61
C GLY A 139 -9.30 0.97 -12.53
N GLU A 140 -8.04 1.04 -12.10
CA GLU A 140 -6.91 0.47 -12.82
C GLU A 140 -6.63 -0.92 -12.26
N ALA A 141 -6.87 -1.97 -13.06
CA ALA A 141 -6.49 -3.32 -12.68
C ALA A 141 -5.01 -3.35 -12.27
N ALA A 142 -4.65 -4.16 -11.27
CA ALA A 142 -3.25 -4.38 -10.93
C ALA A 142 -2.49 -4.72 -12.21
N ALA A 143 -1.55 -3.87 -12.61
CA ALA A 143 -0.76 -4.11 -13.80
C ALA A 143 -0.11 -5.49 -13.61
N PRO A 144 -0.27 -6.43 -14.56
CA PRO A 144 0.36 -7.72 -14.45
C PRO A 144 1.87 -7.49 -14.34
N VAL A 145 2.49 -8.09 -13.32
CA VAL A 145 3.94 -8.18 -13.22
C VAL A 145 4.41 -8.81 -14.52
N ALA A 146 5.16 -8.07 -15.33
CA ALA A 146 5.63 -8.55 -16.60
C ALA A 146 6.63 -9.69 -16.35
N GLU A 147 6.17 -10.95 -16.43
CA GLU A 147 7.03 -12.11 -16.58
C GLU A 147 7.86 -11.93 -17.84
N LYS A 148 9.15 -11.61 -17.69
CA LYS A 148 10.09 -11.68 -18.80
C LYS A 148 10.42 -13.15 -19.04
N LYS A 149 10.07 -13.62 -20.24
CA LYS A 149 10.50 -14.88 -20.85
C LYS A 149 12.02 -15.01 -20.92
#